data_AF-A0A7V9EDR8-F1
#
_entry.id   AF-A0A7V9EDR8-F1
#
_cell.length_a   1.000
_cell.length_b   1.000
_cell.length_c   1.000
_cell.angle_alpha   90.00
_cell.angle_beta   90.00
_cell.angle_gamma   90.00
#
_symmetry.space_group_name_H-M   'P 1'
#
loop_
_entity.id
_entity.type
_entity.pdbx_description
1 polymer ?
#
loop_
_entity_poly.entity_id
_entity_poly.type
_entity_poly.pdbx_seq_one_letter_code
_entity_poly.pdbx_strand_id
1 'polypeptide(L)'
;MLLALLVLALVALALTMPLLWRGGSELAARHRERMGRSRVSAGGLYDPGRERRAEQRARELLRSCVNDEEWAMYRDLGFIRVPGALARRTGDADTEGPAYAYLIYAHKPIVAYVPASGRLLSEYCVEFPDLTGEADRSRLPASDDVLAKWMALTSDESRVIGRANMHLVGRQLDGGMWAAVPTVDGRSGRRRAEL
;
A
#
# COMPACT_ATOMS: atom_id res chain seq x y z
N MET A 1 34.10 10.70 42.26
CA MET A 1 34.39 9.98 41.00
C MET A 1 33.33 8.92 40.68
N LEU A 2 32.92 8.08 41.65
CA LEU A 2 31.85 7.08 41.47
C LEU A 2 30.50 7.66 40.96
N LEU A 3 30.07 8.81 41.48
CA LEU A 3 28.82 9.45 41.02
C LEU A 3 28.88 9.93 39.57
N ALA A 4 30.02 10.45 39.12
CA ALA A 4 30.19 10.91 37.74
C ALA A 4 30.16 9.74 36.75
N LEU A 5 30.74 8.59 37.13
CA LEU A 5 30.71 7.37 36.33
C LEU A 5 29.29 6.78 36.25
N LEU A 6 28.52 6.86 37.34
CA LEU A 6 27.13 6.39 37.38
C LEU A 6 26.23 7.23 36.47
N VAL A 7 26.40 8.55 36.49
CA VAL A 7 25.66 9.46 35.60
C VAL A 7 26.00 9.20 34.14
N LEU A 8 27.29 9.01 33.82
CA LEU A 8 27.72 8.72 32.45
C LEU A 8 27.13 7.39 31.93
N ALA A 9 27.09 6.37 32.77
CA ALA A 9 26.50 5.07 32.43
C ALA A 9 24.98 5.18 32.17
N LEU A 10 24.26 5.96 32.96
CA LEU A 10 22.82 6.20 32.78
C LEU A 10 22.52 6.94 31.48
N VAL A 11 23.32 7.95 31.13
CA VAL A 11 23.15 8.71 29.88
C VAL A 11 23.45 7.83 28.66
N ALA A 12 24.50 7.01 28.72
CA ALA A 12 24.83 6.07 27.65
C ALA A 12 23.72 5.01 27.44
N LEU A 13 23.13 4.51 28.54
CA LEU A 13 22.00 3.58 28.48
C LEU A 13 20.75 4.26 27.87
N ALA A 14 20.44 5.49 28.28
CA ALA A 14 19.30 6.24 27.76
C ALA A 14 19.42 6.53 26.25
N LEU A 15 20.62 6.83 25.75
CA LEU A 15 20.87 7.12 24.34
C LEU A 15 20.85 5.87 23.45
N THR A 16 21.22 4.70 23.99
CA THR A 16 21.28 3.44 23.23
C THR A 16 19.95 2.68 23.22
N MET A 17 19.10 2.90 24.22
CA MET A 17 17.75 2.31 24.33
C MET A 17 16.88 2.50 23.07
N PRO A 18 16.69 3.73 22.53
CA PRO A 18 15.80 3.94 21.37
C PRO A 18 16.30 3.29 20.07
N LEU A 19 17.60 2.97 19.98
CA LEU A 19 18.18 2.25 18.84
C LEU A 19 17.92 0.75 18.92
N LEU A 20 17.94 0.17 20.13
CA LEU A 20 17.60 -1.24 20.36
C LEU A 20 16.10 -1.50 20.19
N TRP A 21 15.23 -0.56 20.59
CA TRP A 21 13.78 -0.68 20.40
C TRP A 21 13.37 -0.65 18.92
N ARG A 22 14.18 0.01 18.06
CA ARG A 22 13.95 0.05 16.60
C ARG A 22 14.37 -1.22 15.87
N GLY A 23 15.16 -2.11 16.48
CA GLY A 23 15.55 -3.41 15.90
C GLY A 23 14.79 -4.63 16.45
N GLY A 24 14.13 -4.49 17.61
CA GLY A 24 13.49 -5.61 18.32
C GLY A 24 12.12 -6.05 17.80
N SER A 25 11.45 -5.23 16.97
CA SER A 25 10.15 -5.57 16.41
C SER A 25 10.21 -6.67 15.33
N GLU A 26 11.38 -6.95 14.77
CA GLU A 26 11.56 -7.96 13.71
C GLU A 26 11.71 -9.39 14.24
N LEU A 27 12.16 -9.56 15.50
CA LEU A 27 12.41 -10.88 16.09
C LEU A 27 11.22 -11.42 16.90
N ALA A 28 10.40 -10.54 17.49
CA ALA A 28 9.20 -10.95 18.24
C ALA A 28 8.11 -11.55 17.32
N ALA A 29 8.09 -11.18 16.03
CA ALA A 29 7.22 -11.78 15.02
C ALA A 29 7.57 -13.26 14.77
N ARG A 30 8.87 -13.59 14.72
CA ARG A 30 9.37 -14.94 14.39
C ARG A 30 8.99 -16.02 15.42
N HIS A 31 8.80 -15.64 16.70
CA HIS A 31 8.46 -16.61 17.75
C HIS A 31 6.95 -16.91 17.83
N ARG A 32 6.08 -15.95 17.47
CA ARG A 32 4.62 -16.18 17.37
C ARG A 32 4.26 -17.03 16.14
N GLU A 33 5.07 -16.94 15.10
CA GLU A 33 4.93 -17.72 13.87
C GLU A 33 5.10 -19.24 14.03
N ARG A 34 5.79 -19.73 15.06
CA ARG A 34 5.95 -21.18 15.27
C ARG A 34 4.73 -21.82 15.94
N MET A 35 4.02 -21.08 16.79
CA MET A 35 2.84 -21.61 17.51
C MET A 35 1.53 -21.48 16.70
N GLY A 36 1.47 -20.58 15.70
CA GLY A 36 0.32 -20.45 14.80
C GLY A 36 0.30 -21.44 13.63
N ARG A 37 1.45 -22.04 13.28
CA ARG A 37 1.66 -22.88 12.08
C ARG A 37 0.96 -24.24 12.09
N SER A 38 0.37 -24.68 13.22
CA SER A 38 -0.21 -26.03 13.31
C SER A 38 -1.72 -26.12 13.10
N ARG A 39 -2.43 -25.00 12.88
CA ARG A 39 -3.91 -25.03 12.81
C ARG A 39 -4.54 -24.66 11.47
N VAL A 40 -3.77 -24.22 10.48
CA VAL A 40 -4.35 -23.76 9.21
C VAL A 40 -3.58 -24.35 8.03
N SER A 41 -3.76 -25.65 7.82
CA SER A 41 -3.43 -26.30 6.55
C SER A 41 -4.49 -27.34 6.26
N ALA A 42 -5.43 -27.00 5.39
CA ALA A 42 -6.12 -27.89 4.43
C ALA A 42 -7.32 -27.15 3.82
N GLY A 43 -7.24 -26.84 2.52
CA GLY A 43 -8.37 -26.69 1.59
C GLY A 43 -9.65 -26.03 2.10
N GLY A 44 -9.63 -24.72 2.35
CA GLY A 44 -10.88 -23.97 2.53
C GLY A 44 -11.61 -23.86 1.20
N LEU A 45 -12.74 -24.54 1.04
CA LEU A 45 -13.65 -24.33 -0.08
C LEU A 45 -13.92 -22.83 -0.27
N TYR A 46 -13.91 -22.36 -1.52
CA TYR A 46 -14.37 -21.02 -1.90
C TYR A 46 -15.76 -20.76 -1.29
N ASP A 47 -15.83 -19.86 -0.32
CA ASP A 47 -17.06 -19.46 0.35
C ASP A 47 -17.38 -18.00 -0.01
N PRO A 48 -18.35 -17.75 -0.92
CA PRO A 48 -18.80 -16.40 -1.27
C PRO A 48 -19.29 -15.59 -0.05
N GLY A 49 -19.72 -16.25 1.03
CA GLY A 49 -20.10 -15.61 2.28
C GLY A 49 -18.91 -15.07 3.07
N ARG A 50 -17.74 -15.71 2.99
CA ARG A 50 -16.49 -15.22 3.59
C ARG A 50 -15.99 -13.97 2.88
N GLU A 51 -15.99 -13.97 1.55
CA GLU A 51 -15.55 -12.82 0.74
C GLU A 51 -16.42 -11.58 0.98
N ARG A 52 -17.75 -11.76 0.99
CA ARG A 52 -18.68 -10.65 1.28
C ARG A 52 -18.50 -10.07 2.68
N ARG A 53 -18.26 -10.91 3.69
CA ARG A 53 -17.98 -10.43 5.06
C ARG A 53 -16.61 -9.74 5.16
N ALA A 54 -15.61 -10.23 4.43
CA ALA A 54 -14.31 -9.58 4.36
C ALA A 54 -14.44 -8.19 3.72
N GLU A 55 -15.15 -8.09 2.60
CA GLU A 55 -15.43 -6.82 1.92
C GLU A 55 -16.24 -5.85 2.79
N GLN A 56 -17.28 -6.32 3.48
CA GLN A 56 -18.08 -5.46 4.38
C GLN A 56 -17.22 -4.86 5.50
N ARG A 57 -16.37 -5.68 6.14
CA ARG A 57 -15.46 -5.18 7.18
C ARG A 57 -14.44 -4.20 6.62
N ALA A 58 -13.84 -4.50 5.46
CA ALA A 58 -12.90 -3.60 4.81
C ALA A 58 -13.57 -2.26 4.44
N ARG A 59 -14.83 -2.31 3.99
CA ARG A 59 -15.64 -1.15 3.64
C ARG A 59 -15.97 -0.28 4.85
N GLU A 60 -16.29 -0.89 5.99
CA GLU A 60 -16.50 -0.19 7.26
C GLU A 60 -15.21 0.49 7.74
N LEU A 61 -14.08 -0.21 7.66
CA LEU A 61 -12.77 0.36 7.99
C LEU A 61 -12.42 1.54 7.09
N LEU A 62 -12.57 1.38 5.77
CA LEU A 62 -12.35 2.46 4.81
C LEU A 62 -13.18 3.69 5.16
N ARG A 63 -14.49 3.51 5.42
CA ARG A 63 -15.39 4.59 5.84
C ARG A 63 -14.92 5.31 7.11
N SER A 64 -14.31 4.59 8.06
CA SER A 64 -13.80 5.18 9.30
C SER A 64 -12.51 5.97 9.13
N CYS A 65 -11.74 5.70 8.06
CA CYS A 65 -10.45 6.33 7.83
C CYS A 65 -10.51 7.57 6.93
N VAL A 66 -11.44 7.58 5.95
CA VAL A 66 -11.55 8.66 4.96
C VAL A 66 -12.60 9.69 5.36
N ASN A 67 -12.52 10.90 4.78
CA ASN A 67 -13.53 11.92 5.01
C ASN A 67 -14.87 11.62 4.28
N ASP A 68 -15.92 12.37 4.58
CA ASP A 68 -17.26 12.15 4.03
C ASP A 68 -17.33 12.29 2.49
N GLU A 69 -16.56 13.22 1.91
CA GLU A 69 -16.50 13.44 0.46
C GLU A 69 -15.82 12.23 -0.22
N GLU A 70 -14.68 11.79 0.29
CA GLU A 70 -13.94 10.61 -0.17
C GLU A 70 -14.76 9.34 -0.04
N TRP A 71 -15.47 9.17 1.07
CA TRP A 71 -16.38 8.06 1.26
C TRP A 71 -17.54 8.07 0.26
N ALA A 72 -18.15 9.24 0.02
CA ALA A 72 -19.22 9.38 -0.96
C ALA A 72 -18.73 9.05 -2.38
N MET A 73 -17.54 9.55 -2.76
CA MET A 73 -16.91 9.20 -4.04
C MET A 73 -16.68 7.70 -4.16
N TYR A 74 -16.15 7.04 -3.12
CA TYR A 74 -15.94 5.59 -3.19
C TYR A 74 -17.26 4.82 -3.29
N ARG A 75 -18.27 5.19 -2.48
CA ARG A 75 -19.57 4.53 -2.45
C ARG A 75 -20.30 4.65 -3.80
N ASP A 76 -20.27 5.82 -4.41
CA ASP A 76 -21.10 6.17 -5.57
C ASP A 76 -20.38 5.98 -6.90
N LEU A 77 -19.06 6.19 -6.92
CA LEU A 77 -18.22 6.17 -8.14
C LEU A 77 -17.17 5.05 -8.15
N GLY A 78 -16.89 4.44 -7.00
CA GLY A 78 -15.91 3.34 -6.88
C GLY A 78 -14.45 3.78 -6.82
N PHE A 79 -14.17 5.06 -6.57
CA PHE A 79 -12.81 5.59 -6.41
C PHE A 79 -12.73 6.71 -5.37
N ILE A 80 -11.51 7.00 -4.92
CA ILE A 80 -11.22 8.12 -4.01
C ILE A 80 -10.23 9.07 -4.68
N ARG A 81 -10.43 10.39 -4.47
CA ARG A 81 -9.48 11.43 -4.86
C ARG A 81 -8.62 11.83 -3.66
N VAL A 82 -7.30 11.83 -3.83
CA VAL A 82 -6.34 12.30 -2.81
C VAL A 82 -5.53 13.46 -3.38
N PRO A 83 -5.51 14.64 -2.74
CA PRO A 83 -4.71 15.76 -3.22
C PRO A 83 -3.21 15.47 -3.09
N GLY A 84 -2.42 15.84 -4.11
CA GLY A 84 -0.97 15.75 -4.07
C GLY A 84 -0.37 16.67 -3.02
N ALA A 85 0.50 16.15 -2.15
CA ALA A 85 1.08 16.93 -1.06
C ALA A 85 2.48 17.47 -1.38
N LEU A 86 3.21 16.91 -2.34
CA LEU A 86 4.57 17.36 -2.71
C LEU A 86 4.58 18.80 -3.25
N ALA A 87 3.66 19.16 -4.15
CA ALA A 87 3.65 20.50 -4.76
C ALA A 87 3.47 21.62 -3.72
N ARG A 88 2.65 21.34 -2.69
CA ARG A 88 2.45 22.25 -1.56
C ARG A 88 3.72 22.43 -0.70
N ARG A 89 4.59 21.42 -0.64
CA ARG A 89 5.87 21.48 0.10
C ARG A 89 6.95 22.28 -0.64
N THR A 90 6.89 22.35 -1.97
CA THR A 90 7.88 23.05 -2.80
C THR A 90 7.63 24.56 -2.95
N GLY A 91 6.63 25.11 -2.26
CA GLY A 91 6.42 26.56 -2.17
C GLY A 91 5.59 27.18 -3.29
N ASP A 92 4.98 26.37 -4.16
CA ASP A 92 4.12 26.84 -5.26
C ASP A 92 2.67 27.08 -4.76
N ALA A 93 2.56 27.90 -3.70
CA ALA A 93 1.35 28.06 -2.89
C ALA A 93 0.34 29.09 -3.44
N ASP A 94 0.66 29.76 -4.56
CA ASP A 94 -0.15 30.85 -5.12
C ASP A 94 -1.34 30.35 -5.97
N THR A 95 -1.46 29.03 -6.21
CA THR A 95 -2.62 28.45 -6.90
C THR A 95 -3.68 27.99 -5.91
N GLU A 96 -4.91 28.46 -6.10
CA GLU A 96 -6.07 28.03 -5.29
C GLU A 96 -6.43 26.57 -5.62
N GLY A 97 -5.90 25.64 -4.82
CA GLY A 97 -6.13 24.20 -4.94
C GLY A 97 -4.86 23.39 -5.20
N PRO A 98 -4.93 22.05 -5.12
CA PRO A 98 -3.76 21.21 -5.31
C PRO A 98 -3.33 21.20 -6.79
N ALA A 99 -2.03 21.41 -7.04
CA ALA A 99 -1.47 21.41 -8.40
C ALA A 99 -1.72 20.11 -9.17
N TYR A 100 -1.84 19.00 -8.45
CA TYR A 100 -2.26 17.71 -8.99
C TYR A 100 -2.96 16.88 -7.89
N ALA A 101 -3.66 15.83 -8.29
CA ALA A 101 -4.30 14.88 -7.39
C ALA A 101 -4.17 13.45 -7.93
N TYR A 102 -4.48 12.47 -7.08
CA TYR A 102 -4.49 11.06 -7.40
C TYR A 102 -5.91 10.50 -7.37
N LEU A 103 -6.22 9.59 -8.28
CA LEU A 103 -7.40 8.73 -8.24
C LEU A 103 -6.97 7.32 -7.80
N ILE A 104 -7.65 6.81 -6.79
CA ILE A 104 -7.40 5.49 -6.22
C ILE A 104 -8.59 4.59 -6.55
N TYR A 105 -8.30 3.51 -7.28
CA TYR A 105 -9.25 2.48 -7.65
C TYR A 105 -8.86 1.14 -7.04
N ALA A 106 -9.86 0.32 -6.73
CA ALA A 106 -9.63 -1.07 -6.36
C ALA A 106 -8.97 -1.84 -7.51
N HIS A 107 -7.89 -2.54 -7.20
CA HIS A 107 -7.12 -3.45 -8.06
C HIS A 107 -6.61 -2.86 -9.37
N LYS A 108 -6.61 -1.53 -9.46
CA LYS A 108 -6.18 -0.74 -10.61
C LYS A 108 -5.04 0.20 -10.22
N PRO A 109 -4.33 0.77 -11.20
CA PRO A 109 -3.24 1.71 -10.92
C PRO A 109 -3.76 2.95 -10.19
N ILE A 110 -2.88 3.59 -9.42
CA ILE A 110 -3.13 4.95 -8.94
C ILE A 110 -2.89 5.88 -10.13
N VAL A 111 -3.85 6.76 -10.43
CA VAL A 111 -3.76 7.68 -11.56
C VAL A 111 -3.52 9.09 -11.06
N ALA A 112 -2.40 9.71 -11.44
CA ALA A 112 -2.18 11.13 -11.18
C ALA A 112 -2.78 11.99 -12.29
N TYR A 113 -3.38 13.13 -11.93
CA TYR A 113 -4.00 14.06 -12.86
C TYR A 113 -3.98 15.51 -12.34
N VAL A 114 -4.22 16.47 -13.22
CA VAL A 114 -4.34 17.90 -12.88
C VAL A 114 -5.82 18.26 -12.68
N PRO A 115 -6.29 18.63 -11.47
CA PRO A 115 -7.70 18.90 -11.20
C PRO A 115 -8.33 19.96 -12.10
N ALA A 116 -7.61 21.07 -12.35
CA ALA A 116 -8.12 22.19 -13.14
C ALA A 116 -8.42 21.83 -14.60
N SER A 117 -7.71 20.85 -15.17
CA SER A 117 -7.83 20.48 -16.60
C SER A 117 -8.35 19.05 -16.83
N GLY A 118 -8.37 18.20 -15.79
CA GLY A 118 -8.62 16.77 -15.93
C GLY A 118 -7.50 16.00 -16.62
N ARG A 119 -6.38 16.65 -16.99
CA ARG A 119 -5.29 16.02 -17.74
C ARG A 119 -4.59 14.96 -16.89
N LEU A 120 -4.54 13.73 -17.39
CA LEU A 120 -3.83 12.62 -16.76
C LEU A 120 -2.30 12.80 -16.92
N LEU A 121 -1.56 12.48 -15.87
CA LEU A 121 -0.11 12.66 -15.79
C LEU A 121 0.62 11.32 -15.89
N SER A 122 0.25 10.36 -15.05
CA SER A 122 0.93 9.07 -14.94
C SER A 122 0.08 8.03 -14.22
N GLU A 123 0.42 6.77 -14.44
CA GLU A 123 -0.13 5.61 -13.73
C GLU A 123 0.96 4.99 -12.86
N TYR A 124 0.63 4.74 -11.59
CA TYR A 124 1.52 4.12 -10.61
C TYR A 124 0.98 2.75 -10.20
N CYS A 125 1.69 1.69 -10.58
CA CYS A 125 1.45 0.35 -10.05
C CYS A 125 2.14 0.22 -8.70
N VAL A 126 1.32 0.15 -7.65
CA VAL A 126 1.76 -0.20 -6.31
C VAL A 126 1.37 -1.65 -6.04
N GLU A 127 2.39 -2.48 -5.86
CA GLU A 127 2.22 -3.82 -5.31
C GLU A 127 2.53 -3.74 -3.82
N PHE A 128 1.56 -4.15 -3.00
CA PHE A 128 1.81 -4.36 -1.58
C PHE A 128 2.33 -5.79 -1.42
N PRO A 129 3.57 -5.99 -0.94
CA PRO A 129 4.07 -7.33 -0.74
C PRO A 129 3.22 -8.03 0.31
N ASP A 130 2.76 -9.25 0.01
CA ASP A 130 2.07 -10.10 0.99
C ASP A 130 3.04 -10.39 2.15
N LEU A 131 2.84 -9.66 3.26
CA LEU A 131 3.68 -9.77 4.46
C LEU A 131 3.56 -11.15 5.11
N THR A 132 2.57 -11.95 4.73
CA THR A 132 2.28 -13.27 5.27
C THR A 132 3.11 -14.38 4.62
N GLY A 133 3.71 -14.15 3.45
CA GLY A 133 4.50 -15.17 2.71
C GLY A 133 3.70 -16.44 2.32
N GLU A 134 2.42 -16.50 2.69
CA GLU A 134 1.47 -17.49 2.22
C GLU A 134 1.10 -17.07 0.81
N ALA A 135 1.50 -17.87 -0.18
CA ALA A 135 1.16 -17.69 -1.57
C ALA A 135 -0.34 -17.93 -1.85
N ASP A 136 -1.24 -17.52 -0.95
CA ASP A 136 -2.62 -17.32 -1.32
C ASP A 136 -2.69 -16.00 -2.09
N ARG A 137 -2.47 -16.09 -3.40
CA ARG A 137 -2.54 -14.99 -4.38
C ARG A 137 -3.95 -14.38 -4.50
N SER A 138 -4.79 -14.52 -3.48
CA SER A 138 -6.08 -13.87 -3.41
C SER A 138 -5.81 -12.37 -3.27
N ARG A 139 -6.31 -11.58 -4.23
CA ARG A 139 -6.24 -10.13 -4.14
C ARG A 139 -6.89 -9.70 -2.82
N LEU A 140 -6.36 -8.64 -2.21
CA LEU A 140 -7.02 -7.97 -1.08
C LEU A 140 -8.51 -7.70 -1.42
N PRO A 141 -9.41 -7.60 -0.43
CA PRO A 141 -10.73 -7.04 -0.67
C PRO A 141 -10.63 -5.68 -1.37
N ALA A 142 -11.64 -5.32 -2.15
CA ALA A 142 -11.61 -4.12 -2.98
C ALA A 142 -11.47 -2.85 -2.13
N SER A 143 -12.24 -2.77 -1.03
CA SER A 143 -12.13 -1.65 -0.08
C SER A 143 -10.77 -1.61 0.63
N ASP A 144 -10.16 -2.77 0.89
CA ASP A 144 -8.89 -2.88 1.61
C ASP A 144 -7.71 -2.46 0.72
N ASP A 145 -7.72 -2.84 -0.55
CA ASP A 145 -6.74 -2.37 -1.54
C ASP A 145 -6.77 -0.84 -1.69
N VAL A 146 -7.97 -0.24 -1.74
CA VAL A 146 -8.12 1.22 -1.77
C VAL A 146 -7.59 1.85 -0.47
N LEU A 147 -7.93 1.27 0.68
CA LEU A 147 -7.46 1.73 1.98
C LEU A 147 -5.92 1.69 2.07
N ALA A 148 -5.30 0.59 1.62
CA ALA A 148 -3.85 0.43 1.61
C ALA A 148 -3.17 1.51 0.74
N LYS A 149 -3.69 1.76 -0.47
CA LYS A 149 -3.20 2.82 -1.37
C LYS A 149 -3.36 4.21 -0.75
N TRP A 150 -4.51 4.48 -0.15
CA TRP A 150 -4.80 5.75 0.52
C TRP A 150 -3.85 5.99 1.71
N MET A 151 -3.67 4.99 2.58
CA MET A 151 -2.76 5.08 3.73
C MET A 151 -1.31 5.28 3.27
N ALA A 152 -0.89 4.59 2.22
CA ALA A 152 0.46 4.72 1.69
C ALA A 152 0.71 6.14 1.16
N LEU A 153 -0.21 6.68 0.35
CA LEU A 153 -0.09 8.02 -0.21
C LEU A 153 -0.16 9.13 0.86
N THR A 154 -1.07 9.00 1.82
CA THR A 154 -1.23 10.02 2.88
C THR A 154 -0.10 9.98 3.89
N SER A 155 0.51 8.81 4.14
CA SER A 155 1.64 8.67 5.06
C SER A 155 2.96 9.13 4.46
N ASP A 156 3.32 8.67 3.26
CA ASP A 156 4.61 8.98 2.62
C ASP A 156 4.50 8.89 1.10
N GLU A 157 3.88 9.92 0.53
CA GLU A 157 3.71 10.08 -0.91
C GLU A 157 5.03 9.89 -1.68
N SER A 158 6.13 10.52 -1.25
CA SER A 158 7.41 10.46 -1.94
C SER A 158 7.92 9.02 -2.07
N ARG A 159 7.80 8.24 -0.98
CA ARG A 159 8.23 6.84 -0.95
C ARG A 159 7.37 5.95 -1.82
N VAL A 160 6.06 6.19 -1.85
CA VAL A 160 5.13 5.45 -2.72
C VAL A 160 5.48 5.70 -4.18
N ILE A 161 5.56 6.96 -4.59
CA ILE A 161 5.86 7.34 -5.97
C ILE A 161 7.26 6.85 -6.39
N GLY A 162 8.25 6.95 -5.50
CA GLY A 162 9.63 6.51 -5.79
C GLY A 162 9.82 4.99 -5.87
N ARG A 163 8.87 4.19 -5.35
CA ARG A 163 8.91 2.72 -5.44
C ARG A 163 7.92 2.12 -6.43
N ALA A 164 6.87 2.85 -6.76
CA ALA A 164 5.86 2.38 -7.69
C ALA A 164 6.47 2.14 -9.07
N ASN A 165 5.98 1.12 -9.76
CA ASN A 165 6.27 0.97 -11.16
C ASN A 165 5.44 2.03 -11.92
N MET A 166 6.10 2.92 -12.65
CA MET A 166 5.45 4.06 -13.29
C MET A 166 5.33 3.84 -14.80
N HIS A 167 4.11 4.02 -15.32
CA HIS A 167 3.84 3.96 -16.75
C HIS A 167 3.20 5.24 -17.26
N LEU A 168 3.34 5.47 -18.56
CA LEU A 168 2.50 6.42 -19.28
C LEU A 168 1.05 5.95 -19.21
N VAL A 169 0.15 6.92 -19.16
CA VAL A 169 -1.30 6.71 -19.11
C VAL A 169 -1.74 5.77 -20.24
N GLY A 170 -2.58 4.79 -19.92
CA GLY A 170 -3.15 3.83 -20.86
C GLY A 170 -2.19 2.74 -21.33
N ARG A 171 -0.98 2.63 -20.77
CA ARG A 171 -0.03 1.55 -21.10
C ARG A 171 0.00 0.41 -20.09
N GLN A 172 -0.66 0.56 -18.94
CA GLN A 172 -0.65 -0.48 -17.93
C GLN A 172 -1.65 -1.60 -18.27
N LEU A 173 -1.13 -2.82 -18.33
CA LEU A 173 -1.93 -4.04 -18.45
C LEU A 173 -2.34 -4.49 -17.05
N ASP A 174 -3.64 -4.73 -16.83
CA ASP A 174 -4.13 -5.18 -15.54
C ASP A 174 -3.48 -6.51 -15.13
N GLY A 175 -3.16 -6.63 -13.84
CA GLY A 175 -2.67 -7.88 -13.22
C GLY A 175 -3.68 -9.04 -13.26
N GLY A 176 -4.77 -8.95 -14.02
CA GLY A 176 -5.67 -10.09 -14.34
C GLY A 176 -5.52 -10.53 -15.80
N MET A 177 -4.90 -9.68 -16.62
CA MET A 177 -4.67 -9.88 -18.05
C MET A 177 -3.43 -10.73 -18.32
N TRP A 178 -2.43 -10.74 -17.43
CA TRP A 178 -1.25 -11.63 -17.56
C TRP A 178 -1.58 -13.11 -17.51
N ALA A 179 -2.74 -13.50 -16.94
CA ALA A 179 -3.19 -14.90 -16.96
C ALA A 179 -3.61 -15.37 -18.36
N ALA A 180 -3.90 -14.42 -19.28
CA ALA A 180 -4.30 -14.69 -20.66
C ALA A 180 -3.19 -14.43 -21.68
N VAL A 181 -2.04 -13.91 -21.26
CA VAL A 181 -0.87 -13.73 -22.14
C VAL A 181 -0.07 -15.03 -22.13
N PRO A 182 0.07 -15.75 -23.25
CA PRO A 182 0.93 -16.92 -23.31
C PRO A 182 2.37 -16.50 -22.96
N THR A 183 2.91 -17.06 -21.89
CA THR A 183 4.31 -16.83 -21.50
C THR A 183 5.18 -17.93 -22.08
N VAL A 184 6.26 -17.58 -22.76
CA VAL A 184 7.30 -18.56 -23.16
C VAL A 184 8.30 -18.69 -22.03
N ASP A 185 8.57 -19.93 -21.61
CA ASP A 185 9.61 -20.22 -20.62
C ASP A 185 10.99 -19.95 -21.21
N GLY A 186 11.58 -18.81 -20.83
CA GLY A 186 12.99 -18.54 -21.08
C GLY A 186 13.88 -19.43 -20.22
N ARG A 187 14.99 -19.94 -20.79
CA ARG A 187 16.02 -20.78 -20.14
C ARG A 187 16.60 -20.27 -18.80
N SER A 188 16.23 -19.07 -18.36
CA SER A 188 16.65 -18.43 -17.11
C SER A 188 15.58 -18.47 -16.01
N GLY A 189 14.41 -19.07 -16.23
CA GLY A 189 13.31 -19.06 -15.25
C GLY A 189 12.63 -17.70 -15.05
N ARG A 190 12.95 -16.70 -15.89
CA ARG A 190 12.21 -15.43 -15.98
C ARG A 190 11.21 -15.51 -17.12
N ARG A 191 9.92 -15.38 -16.78
CA ARG A 191 8.83 -15.24 -17.75
C ARG A 191 8.98 -13.92 -18.51
N ARG A 192 9.02 -13.98 -19.84
CA ARG A 192 8.93 -12.81 -20.73
C ARG A 192 7.58 -12.84 -21.42
N ALA A 193 6.94 -11.68 -21.56
CA ALA A 193 5.78 -11.53 -22.41
C ALA A 193 6.25 -11.55 -23.89
N GLU A 194 5.58 -12.33 -24.73
CA GLU A 194 5.66 -12.16 -26.18
C GLU A 194 4.80 -10.93 -26.54
N LEU A 195 5.40 -9.97 -27.25
CA LEU A 195 4.71 -8.88 -27.93
C LEU A 195 4.57 -9.24 -29.40
#